data_AF-A0A482ZLG4-F1
#
_entry.id   AF-A0A482ZLG4-F1
#
_cell.length_a   1.000
_cell.length_b   1.000
_cell.length_c   1.000
_cell.angle_alpha   90.00
_cell.angle_beta   90.00
_cell.angle_gamma   90.00
#
_symmetry.space_group_name_H-M   'P 1'
#
loop_
_entity.id
_entity.type
_entity.pdbx_description
1 polymer ?
#
loop_
_entity_poly.entity_id
_entity_poly.type
_entity_poly.pdbx_seq_one_letter_code
_entity_poly.pdbx_strand_id
1 'polypeptide(L)'
;MFDTTENKYIRLFVYKYFKVKAVVSLPQVTFEPYTSTKTSLLFAQKKTTAEIEQWKNLWSKYSNEWGLLKTRCEKEVEHFIKEKALSKKWAIAKETEEKRQNNLFRLLKDYLEEDDEKLPLKELVEKYQSEITELCKFDKDTKESFGFVNTWWVFGEVAKELNYSIFMAEVDHVGYKRTKRGEKPMPNDLYRLSADGEVMVNDGVKETALDFLRGVKWD
;
A
#
# COMPACT_ATOMS: atom_id res chain seq x y z
N MET A 1 13.39 -0.81 -3.67
CA MET A 1 13.19 -0.62 -5.13
C MET A 1 11.83 -0.01 -5.46
N PHE A 2 10.74 -0.39 -4.79
CA PHE A 2 9.38 0.11 -5.10
C PHE A 2 8.91 1.34 -4.33
N ASP A 3 9.73 1.90 -3.43
CA ASP A 3 9.25 2.87 -2.44
C ASP A 3 9.53 4.35 -2.75
N THR A 4 9.76 4.69 -4.02
CA THR A 4 9.83 6.09 -4.43
C THR A 4 8.46 6.61 -4.83
N THR A 5 8.25 7.92 -4.67
CA THR A 5 7.01 8.61 -5.07
C THR A 5 6.77 8.46 -6.58
N GLU A 6 7.83 8.52 -7.39
CA GLU A 6 7.74 8.34 -8.85
C GLU A 6 7.20 6.96 -9.25
N ASN A 7 7.45 5.93 -8.43
CA ASN A 7 6.99 4.57 -8.69
C ASN A 7 5.59 4.29 -8.12
N LYS A 8 4.92 5.28 -7.50
CA LYS A 8 3.57 5.12 -6.94
C LYS A 8 2.56 4.67 -8.01
N TYR A 9 2.58 5.29 -9.19
CA TYR A 9 1.71 4.90 -10.30
C TYR A 9 1.90 3.42 -10.69
N ILE A 10 3.15 2.95 -10.77
CA ILE A 10 3.47 1.56 -11.12
C ILE A 10 2.93 0.60 -10.05
N ARG A 11 3.11 0.92 -8.76
CA ARG A 11 2.54 0.12 -7.66
C ARG A 11 1.03 -0.02 -7.79
N LEU A 12 0.33 1.09 -8.01
CA LEU A 12 -1.13 1.09 -8.15
C LEU A 12 -1.59 0.36 -9.42
N PHE A 13 -0.84 0.48 -10.52
CA PHE A 13 -1.08 -0.29 -11.72
C PHE A 13 -1.01 -1.80 -11.43
N VAL A 14 0.04 -2.25 -10.73
CA VAL A 14 0.17 -3.65 -10.31
C VAL A 14 -1.01 -4.05 -9.43
N TYR A 15 -1.37 -3.27 -8.42
CA TYR A 15 -2.51 -3.57 -7.55
C TYR A 15 -3.87 -3.53 -8.26
N LYS A 16 -4.02 -2.76 -9.34
CA LYS A 16 -5.26 -2.71 -10.12
C LYS A 16 -5.41 -3.91 -11.04
N TYR A 17 -4.33 -4.35 -11.68
CA TYR A 17 -4.40 -5.37 -12.74
C TYR A 17 -3.89 -6.75 -12.33
N PHE A 18 -3.20 -6.88 -11.20
CA PHE A 18 -2.62 -8.13 -10.74
C PHE A 18 -2.94 -8.40 -9.27
N LYS A 19 -3.00 -9.68 -8.92
CA LYS A 19 -2.93 -10.18 -7.56
C LYS A 19 -1.47 -10.48 -7.27
N VAL A 20 -0.86 -9.76 -6.33
CA VAL A 20 0.51 -10.08 -5.90
C VAL A 20 0.45 -11.37 -5.08
N LYS A 21 1.08 -12.44 -5.56
CA LYS A 21 1.03 -13.75 -4.91
C LYS A 21 2.26 -13.98 -4.02
N ALA A 22 3.41 -13.47 -4.45
CA ALA A 22 4.62 -13.52 -3.63
C ALA A 22 5.61 -12.39 -3.94
N VAL A 23 6.44 -12.07 -2.94
CA VAL A 23 7.64 -11.26 -3.09
C VAL A 23 8.80 -11.99 -2.42
N VAL A 24 9.89 -12.19 -3.16
CA VAL A 24 11.14 -12.77 -2.64
C VAL A 24 12.24 -11.73 -2.71
N SER A 25 12.70 -11.24 -1.57
CA SER A 25 13.81 -10.28 -1.47
C SER A 25 15.14 -10.98 -1.62
N LEU A 26 16.00 -10.45 -2.48
CA LEU A 26 17.33 -10.99 -2.77
C LEU A 26 18.42 -10.19 -2.04
N PRO A 27 19.55 -10.83 -1.66
CA PRO A 27 20.70 -10.15 -1.11
C PRO A 27 21.23 -9.08 -2.06
N GLN A 28 21.81 -8.02 -1.50
CA GLN A 28 22.43 -6.95 -2.28
C GLN A 28 23.56 -7.45 -3.19
N VAL A 29 24.26 -8.51 -2.78
CA VAL A 29 25.39 -9.11 -3.48
C VAL A 29 25.01 -9.93 -4.71
N THR A 30 23.71 -10.19 -4.93
CA THR A 30 23.21 -11.09 -5.98
C THR A 30 23.71 -10.73 -7.39
N PHE A 31 23.75 -9.43 -7.69
CA PHE A 31 24.13 -8.92 -9.01
C PHE A 31 25.48 -8.18 -9.03
N GLU A 32 26.28 -8.31 -7.96
CA GLU A 32 27.64 -7.80 -7.97
C GLU A 32 28.51 -8.56 -8.98
N PRO A 33 29.53 -7.91 -9.60
CA PRO A 33 29.93 -6.51 -9.42
C PRO A 33 29.18 -5.53 -10.33
N TYR A 34 28.16 -5.98 -11.07
CA TYR A 34 27.44 -5.12 -12.03
C TYR A 34 26.57 -4.09 -11.32
N THR A 35 25.88 -4.50 -10.25
CA THR A 35 25.14 -3.58 -9.39
C THR A 35 25.03 -4.14 -7.98
N SER A 36 25.15 -3.25 -6.99
CA SER A 36 24.88 -3.54 -5.58
C SER A 36 23.48 -3.04 -5.19
N THR A 37 22.51 -3.10 -6.11
CA THR A 37 21.14 -2.66 -5.84
C THR A 37 20.34 -3.77 -5.17
N LYS A 38 19.58 -3.45 -4.11
CA LYS A 38 18.62 -4.39 -3.52
C LYS A 38 17.53 -4.73 -4.55
N THR A 39 17.36 -6.02 -4.81
CA THR A 39 16.43 -6.54 -5.81
C THR A 39 15.45 -7.52 -5.17
N SER A 40 14.31 -7.72 -5.82
CA SER A 40 13.28 -8.65 -5.36
C SER A 40 12.62 -9.28 -6.57
N LEU A 41 12.16 -10.53 -6.43
CA LEU A 41 11.32 -11.22 -7.40
C LEU A 41 9.86 -10.99 -7.02
N LEU A 42 9.07 -10.46 -7.96
CA LEU A 42 7.64 -10.25 -7.80
C LEU A 42 6.87 -11.31 -8.60
N PHE A 43 6.06 -12.09 -7.90
CA PHE A 43 5.17 -13.08 -8.48
C PHE A 43 3.75 -12.54 -8.45
N ALA A 44 3.15 -12.33 -9.61
CA ALA A 44 1.84 -11.72 -9.72
C ALA A 44 0.98 -12.42 -10.76
N GLN A 45 -0.29 -12.63 -10.43
CA GLN A 45 -1.28 -13.22 -11.31
C GLN A 45 -2.17 -12.14 -11.90
N LYS A 46 -2.37 -12.13 -13.22
CA LYS A 46 -3.29 -11.20 -13.86
C LYS A 46 -4.71 -11.37 -13.29
N LYS A 47 -5.34 -10.26 -12.92
CA LYS A 47 -6.73 -10.26 -12.48
C LYS A 47 -7.67 -10.58 -13.64
N THR A 48 -8.76 -11.26 -13.33
CA THR A 48 -9.88 -11.44 -14.22
C THR A 48 -10.61 -10.12 -14.46
N THR A 49 -11.43 -10.06 -15.51
CA THR A 49 -12.27 -8.89 -15.79
C THR A 49 -13.18 -8.53 -14.61
N ALA A 50 -13.74 -9.55 -13.95
CA ALA A 50 -14.62 -9.36 -12.78
C ALA A 50 -13.87 -8.74 -11.59
N GLU A 51 -12.65 -9.20 -11.30
CA GLU A 51 -11.82 -8.64 -10.22
C GLU A 51 -11.39 -7.20 -10.51
N ILE A 52 -11.09 -6.87 -11.79
CA ILE A 52 -10.77 -5.50 -12.19
C ILE A 52 -12.00 -4.60 -12.01
N GLU A 53 -13.20 -5.10 -12.34
CA GLU A 53 -14.43 -4.32 -12.18
C GLU A 53 -14.78 -4.12 -10.70
N GLN A 54 -14.62 -5.14 -9.87
CA GLN A 54 -14.73 -5.01 -8.41
C GLN A 54 -13.76 -3.94 -7.89
N TRP A 55 -12.50 -3.97 -8.32
CA TRP A 55 -11.52 -2.96 -7.92
C TRP A 55 -11.97 -1.54 -8.31
N LYS A 56 -12.50 -1.33 -9.53
CA LYS A 56 -12.98 -0.01 -9.96
C LYS A 56 -14.18 0.46 -9.15
N ASN A 57 -15.10 -0.43 -8.82
CA ASN A 57 -16.27 -0.12 -8.00
C ASN A 57 -15.85 0.33 -6.60
N LEU A 58 -14.90 -0.38 -5.99
CA LEU A 58 -14.33 0.02 -4.70
C LEU A 58 -13.58 1.35 -4.78
N TRP A 59 -12.77 1.53 -5.83
CA TRP A 59 -12.07 2.79 -6.06
C TRP A 59 -13.05 3.96 -6.16
N SER A 60 -14.13 3.81 -6.94
CA SER A 60 -15.16 4.84 -7.09
C SER A 60 -15.88 5.13 -5.78
N LYS A 61 -16.31 4.07 -5.05
CA LYS A 61 -16.94 4.17 -3.73
C LYS A 61 -16.09 5.00 -2.78
N TYR A 62 -14.82 4.65 -2.62
CA TYR A 62 -13.92 5.32 -1.68
C TYR A 62 -13.43 6.69 -2.18
N SER A 63 -13.36 6.91 -3.48
CA SER A 63 -13.14 8.25 -4.06
C SER A 63 -14.27 9.21 -3.68
N ASN A 64 -15.51 8.76 -3.77
CA ASN A 64 -16.68 9.55 -3.38
C ASN A 64 -16.72 9.82 -1.87
N GLU A 65 -16.45 8.79 -1.06
CA GLU A 65 -16.35 8.95 0.39
C GLU A 65 -15.26 9.96 0.77
N TRP A 66 -14.05 9.82 0.23
CA TRP A 66 -12.96 10.76 0.46
C TRP A 66 -13.34 12.18 0.05
N GLY A 67 -13.96 12.37 -1.13
CA GLY A 67 -14.38 13.69 -1.59
C GLY A 67 -15.39 14.36 -0.65
N LEU A 68 -16.30 13.57 -0.07
CA LEU A 68 -17.26 14.03 0.95
C LEU A 68 -16.56 14.40 2.26
N LEU A 69 -15.60 13.60 2.71
CA LEU A 69 -14.81 13.85 3.93
C LEU A 69 -13.92 15.08 3.77
N LYS A 70 -13.16 15.14 2.68
CA LYS A 70 -12.33 16.30 2.29
C LYS A 70 -13.11 17.59 2.40
N THR A 71 -14.24 17.68 1.70
CA THR A 71 -15.04 18.91 1.66
C THR A 71 -15.49 19.34 3.06
N ARG A 72 -15.85 18.38 3.92
CA ARG A 72 -16.29 18.68 5.28
C ARG A 72 -15.13 19.13 6.17
N CYS A 73 -14.05 18.36 6.19
CA CYS A 73 -12.91 18.63 7.06
C CYS A 73 -12.16 19.92 6.65
N GLU A 74 -12.08 20.24 5.36
CA GLU A 74 -11.56 21.54 4.90
C GLU A 74 -12.39 22.72 5.44
N LYS A 75 -13.72 22.53 5.56
CA LYS A 75 -14.60 23.57 6.10
C LYS A 75 -14.48 23.71 7.61
N GLU A 76 -14.17 22.64 8.33
CA GLU A 76 -13.81 22.73 9.75
C GLU A 76 -12.55 23.56 9.95
N VAL A 77 -11.49 23.30 9.16
CA VAL A 77 -10.26 24.08 9.21
C VAL A 77 -10.50 25.55 8.82
N GLU A 78 -11.30 25.82 7.78
CA GLU A 78 -11.67 27.19 7.44
C GLU A 78 -12.44 27.89 8.57
N HIS A 79 -13.32 27.18 9.25
CA HIS A 79 -14.16 27.74 10.29
C HIS A 79 -13.38 28.03 11.59
N PHE A 80 -12.66 27.02 12.10
CA PHE A 80 -12.00 27.10 13.40
C PHE A 80 -10.62 27.76 13.34
N ILE A 81 -9.86 27.55 12.26
CA ILE A 81 -8.48 28.07 12.16
C ILE A 81 -8.41 29.39 11.41
N LYS A 82 -9.17 29.51 10.32
CA LYS A 82 -9.19 30.75 9.51
C LYS A 82 -10.29 31.72 9.92
N GLU A 83 -10.98 31.42 11.03
CA GLU A 83 -12.08 32.20 11.62
C GLU A 83 -13.17 32.59 10.62
N LYS A 84 -13.40 31.76 9.59
CA LYS A 84 -14.44 32.05 8.59
C LYS A 84 -15.80 31.67 9.14
N ALA A 85 -16.77 32.57 8.96
CA ALA A 85 -18.15 32.27 9.31
C ALA A 85 -18.68 31.07 8.52
N LEU A 86 -19.31 30.13 9.23
CA LEU A 86 -19.85 28.94 8.60
C LEU A 86 -21.14 29.27 7.81
N SER A 87 -21.03 29.24 6.48
CA SER A 87 -22.19 29.53 5.62
C SER A 87 -23.24 28.41 5.72
N LYS A 88 -24.51 28.80 5.93
CA LYS A 88 -25.68 27.89 5.97
C LYS A 88 -25.87 27.00 4.72
N LYS A 89 -25.18 27.32 3.62
CA LYS A 89 -25.19 26.52 2.38
C LYS A 89 -24.39 25.21 2.51
N TRP A 90 -23.42 25.15 3.42
CA TRP A 90 -22.58 23.97 3.59
C TRP A 90 -23.31 22.90 4.41
N ALA A 91 -23.10 21.64 4.04
CA ALA A 91 -23.72 20.50 4.73
C ALA A 91 -23.39 20.51 6.24
N ILE A 92 -22.14 20.80 6.61
CA ILE A 92 -21.69 20.80 8.01
C ILE A 92 -22.45 21.81 8.90
N ALA A 93 -23.05 22.86 8.33
CA ALA A 93 -23.85 23.82 9.09
C ALA A 93 -25.19 23.22 9.58
N LYS A 94 -25.58 22.07 9.05
CA LYS A 94 -26.81 21.34 9.36
C LYS A 94 -26.54 19.99 10.03
N GLU A 95 -25.27 19.61 10.16
CA GLU A 95 -24.85 18.35 10.76
C GLU A 95 -24.66 18.52 12.27
N THR A 96 -24.89 17.46 13.04
CA THR A 96 -24.61 17.44 14.48
C THR A 96 -23.10 17.51 14.73
N GLU A 97 -22.71 17.98 15.90
CA GLU A 97 -21.29 18.03 16.30
C GLU A 97 -20.65 16.63 16.29
N GLU A 98 -21.36 15.63 16.81
CA GLU A 98 -20.96 14.22 16.75
C GLU A 98 -20.71 13.74 15.31
N LYS A 99 -21.59 14.09 14.36
CA LYS A 99 -21.39 13.71 12.96
C LYS A 99 -20.14 14.36 12.36
N ARG A 100 -19.88 15.63 12.73
CA ARG A 100 -18.70 16.39 12.29
C ARG A 100 -17.41 15.79 12.85
N GLN A 101 -17.39 15.44 14.15
CA GLN A 101 -16.28 14.71 14.77
C GLN A 101 -16.03 13.35 14.09
N ASN A 102 -17.09 12.57 13.87
CA ASN A 102 -16.98 11.28 13.18
C ASN A 102 -16.40 11.40 11.76
N ASN A 103 -16.65 12.49 11.05
CA ASN A 103 -16.02 12.73 9.74
C ASN A 103 -14.51 12.96 9.88
N LEU A 104 -14.07 13.70 10.90
CA LEU A 104 -12.64 13.88 11.19
C LEU A 104 -12.00 12.56 11.57
N PHE A 105 -12.62 11.79 12.46
CA PHE A 105 -12.10 10.49 12.85
C PHE A 105 -11.96 9.55 11.65
N ARG A 106 -12.97 9.54 10.77
CA ARG A 106 -12.94 8.73 9.54
C ARG A 106 -11.87 9.18 8.55
N LEU A 107 -11.58 10.48 8.47
CA LEU A 107 -10.51 11.00 7.62
C LEU A 107 -9.13 10.64 8.20
N LEU A 108 -8.93 10.88 9.50
CA LEU A 108 -7.66 10.78 10.21
C LEU A 108 -7.23 9.34 10.52
N LYS A 109 -8.15 8.41 10.80
CA LYS A 109 -7.82 6.98 10.97
C LYS A 109 -6.63 6.77 11.93
N ASP A 110 -5.51 6.27 11.41
CA ASP A 110 -4.30 5.88 12.14
C ASP A 110 -3.49 7.08 12.69
N TYR A 111 -3.88 8.32 12.38
CA TYR A 111 -3.29 9.53 13.01
C TYR A 111 -3.83 9.79 14.43
N LEU A 112 -4.97 9.20 14.79
CA LEU A 112 -5.63 9.44 16.08
C LEU A 112 -4.99 8.62 17.20
N GLU A 113 -4.96 9.21 18.38
CA GLU A 113 -4.60 8.56 19.65
C GLU A 113 -5.87 8.21 20.46
N GLU A 114 -5.75 7.27 21.40
CA GLU A 114 -6.90 6.76 22.17
C GLU A 114 -7.67 7.86 22.94
N ASP A 115 -7.00 8.92 23.38
CA ASP A 115 -7.62 10.01 24.13
C ASP A 115 -8.31 11.07 23.24
N ASP A 116 -8.11 11.03 21.92
CA ASP A 116 -8.67 12.03 21.00
C ASP A 116 -10.19 11.96 20.86
N GLU A 117 -10.79 10.81 21.15
CA GLU A 117 -12.25 10.65 21.16
C GLU A 117 -12.94 11.56 22.19
N LYS A 118 -12.19 12.01 23.22
CA LYS A 118 -12.69 12.88 24.28
C LYS A 118 -12.54 14.36 23.94
N LEU A 119 -11.79 14.71 22.89
CA LEU A 119 -11.50 16.09 22.55
C LEU A 119 -12.73 16.78 21.91
N PRO A 120 -13.03 18.02 22.30
CA PRO A 120 -13.99 18.87 21.60
C PRO A 120 -13.60 19.03 20.12
N LEU A 121 -14.60 19.20 19.25
CA LEU A 121 -14.39 19.31 17.80
C LEU A 121 -13.33 20.35 17.42
N LYS A 122 -13.34 21.52 18.06
CA LYS A 122 -12.38 22.59 17.80
C LYS A 122 -10.95 22.16 18.12
N GLU A 123 -10.74 21.56 19.29
CA GLU A 123 -9.42 21.11 19.74
C GLU A 123 -8.88 20.00 18.83
N LEU A 124 -9.75 19.09 18.36
CA LEU A 124 -9.38 18.05 17.41
C LEU A 124 -8.90 18.65 16.07
N VAL A 125 -9.58 19.68 15.56
CA VAL A 125 -9.20 20.38 14.32
C VAL A 125 -7.90 21.14 14.49
N GLU A 126 -7.67 21.76 15.64
CA GLU A 126 -6.42 22.46 15.97
C GLU A 126 -5.25 21.48 16.10
N LYS A 127 -5.45 20.33 16.78
CA LYS A 127 -4.42 19.29 16.96
C LYS A 127 -3.96 18.72 15.61
N TYR A 128 -4.89 18.41 14.71
CA TYR A 128 -4.62 17.68 13.46
C TYR A 128 -4.69 18.56 12.20
N GLN A 129 -4.54 19.87 12.33
CA GLN A 129 -4.67 20.79 11.21
C GLN A 129 -3.77 20.41 10.02
N SER A 130 -2.51 20.06 10.28
CA SER A 130 -1.53 19.65 9.27
C SER A 130 -1.99 18.41 8.52
N GLU A 131 -2.36 17.37 9.25
CA GLU A 131 -2.77 16.06 8.75
C GLU A 131 -4.04 16.20 7.92
N ILE A 132 -5.04 16.93 8.42
CA ILE A 132 -6.28 17.23 7.68
C ILE A 132 -5.93 17.94 6.37
N THR A 133 -5.07 18.95 6.42
CA THR A 133 -4.68 19.73 5.23
C THR A 133 -3.97 18.86 4.20
N GLU A 134 -3.08 17.95 4.60
CA GLU A 134 -2.41 17.04 3.67
C GLU A 134 -3.35 15.97 3.13
N LEU A 135 -4.17 15.33 3.98
CA LEU A 135 -5.13 14.30 3.58
C LEU A 135 -6.22 14.82 2.64
N CYS A 136 -6.53 16.12 2.70
CA CYS A 136 -7.47 16.78 1.81
C CYS A 136 -6.86 17.12 0.44
N LYS A 137 -5.54 16.99 0.25
CA LYS A 137 -4.92 17.20 -1.08
C LYS A 137 -5.03 15.94 -1.93
N PHE A 138 -5.29 16.14 -3.21
CA PHE A 138 -5.19 15.06 -4.19
C PHE A 138 -3.76 14.89 -4.69
N ASP A 139 -3.42 13.67 -5.08
CA ASP A 139 -2.11 13.30 -5.61
C ASP A 139 -1.97 13.71 -7.09
N LYS A 140 -1.16 14.74 -7.35
CA LYS A 140 -0.95 15.28 -8.70
C LYS A 140 -0.27 14.29 -9.66
N ASP A 141 0.57 13.42 -9.12
CA ASP A 141 1.33 12.38 -9.82
C ASP A 141 0.45 11.24 -10.36
N THR A 142 -0.70 11.01 -9.74
CA THR A 142 -1.60 9.89 -10.11
C THR A 142 -2.92 10.34 -10.73
N LYS A 143 -3.19 11.64 -10.79
CA LYS A 143 -4.50 12.19 -11.19
C LYS A 143 -5.01 11.72 -12.56
N GLU A 144 -4.11 11.55 -13.52
CA GLU A 144 -4.48 11.15 -14.90
C GLU A 144 -5.01 9.72 -14.96
N SER A 145 -4.58 8.85 -14.05
CA SER A 145 -4.93 7.43 -14.05
C SER A 145 -5.91 7.02 -12.96
N PHE A 146 -5.94 7.78 -11.86
CA PHE A 146 -6.67 7.44 -10.64
C PHE A 146 -7.63 8.54 -10.17
N GLY A 147 -7.69 9.67 -10.89
CA GLY A 147 -8.60 10.78 -10.61
C GLY A 147 -8.06 11.75 -9.55
N PHE A 148 -8.83 12.80 -9.29
CA PHE A 148 -8.49 13.87 -8.35
C PHE A 148 -8.76 13.46 -6.90
N VAL A 149 -8.03 12.45 -6.41
CA VAL A 149 -8.17 11.90 -5.05
C VAL A 149 -6.86 11.90 -4.28
N ASN A 150 -6.93 11.85 -2.95
CA ASN A 150 -5.81 11.38 -2.14
C ASN A 150 -5.69 9.85 -2.34
N THR A 151 -4.73 9.48 -3.16
CA THR A 151 -4.53 8.13 -3.66
C THR A 151 -4.18 7.16 -2.54
N TRP A 152 -3.42 7.58 -1.55
CA TRP A 152 -3.09 6.73 -0.39
C TRP A 152 -4.32 6.45 0.48
N TRP A 153 -5.12 7.49 0.76
CA TRP A 153 -6.33 7.33 1.55
C TRP A 153 -7.32 6.39 0.87
N VAL A 154 -7.56 6.58 -0.43
CA VAL A 154 -8.50 5.75 -1.22
C VAL A 154 -7.97 4.34 -1.38
N PHE A 155 -6.70 4.19 -1.77
CA PHE A 155 -6.07 2.87 -1.93
C PHE A 155 -6.06 2.07 -0.63
N GLY A 156 -5.81 2.72 0.51
CA GLY A 156 -5.82 2.05 1.82
C GLY A 156 -7.16 1.39 2.13
N GLU A 157 -8.28 2.01 1.76
CA GLU A 157 -9.60 1.41 1.95
C GLU A 157 -9.91 0.31 0.93
N VAL A 158 -9.53 0.50 -0.34
CA VAL A 158 -9.66 -0.55 -1.36
C VAL A 158 -8.85 -1.79 -0.98
N ALA A 159 -7.64 -1.61 -0.43
CA ALA A 159 -6.78 -2.71 0.00
C ALA A 159 -7.36 -3.49 1.18
N LYS A 160 -8.03 -2.81 2.13
CA LYS A 160 -8.73 -3.46 3.25
C LYS A 160 -9.87 -4.36 2.75
N GLU A 161 -10.63 -3.93 1.74
CA GLU A 161 -11.75 -4.72 1.20
C GLU A 161 -11.30 -5.90 0.32
N LEU A 162 -10.23 -5.75 -0.47
CA LEU A 162 -9.74 -6.81 -1.36
C LEU A 162 -8.76 -7.78 -0.69
N ASN A 163 -8.44 -7.56 0.59
CA ASN A 163 -7.38 -8.21 1.36
C ASN A 163 -7.12 -9.68 0.96
N TYR A 164 -5.91 -9.94 0.45
CA TYR A 164 -5.44 -11.28 0.08
C TYR A 164 -4.05 -11.53 0.65
N SER A 165 -3.74 -12.79 0.96
CA SER A 165 -2.44 -13.20 1.48
C SER A 165 -1.35 -13.07 0.42
N ILE A 166 -0.21 -12.49 0.79
CA ILE A 166 1.00 -12.42 -0.02
C ILE A 166 2.09 -13.23 0.68
N PHE A 167 2.72 -14.17 -0.03
CA PHE A 167 3.89 -14.85 0.50
C PHE A 167 5.11 -13.93 0.44
N MET A 168 5.73 -13.67 1.58
CA MET A 168 6.94 -12.86 1.67
C MET A 168 8.10 -13.76 2.10
N ALA A 169 9.21 -13.71 1.36
CA ALA A 169 10.46 -14.34 1.75
C ALA A 169 11.62 -13.36 1.59
N GLU A 170 12.61 -13.49 2.46
CA GLU A 170 13.90 -12.82 2.34
C GLU A 170 14.96 -13.91 2.43
N VAL A 171 15.89 -13.90 1.48
CA VAL A 171 16.98 -14.87 1.41
C VAL A 171 18.31 -14.16 1.64
N ASP A 172 19.24 -14.84 2.31
CA ASP A 172 20.59 -14.33 2.59
C ASP A 172 21.59 -14.78 1.53
N HIS A 173 21.33 -15.94 0.90
CA HIS A 173 22.22 -16.55 -0.08
C HIS A 173 21.46 -17.10 -1.30
N VAL A 174 22.08 -16.94 -2.47
CA VAL A 174 21.48 -17.30 -3.78
C VAL A 174 22.25 -18.42 -4.50
N GLY A 175 23.10 -19.16 -3.76
CA GLY A 175 23.92 -20.26 -4.29
C GLY A 175 25.29 -19.84 -4.81
N TYR A 176 25.54 -18.54 -4.98
CA TYR A 176 26.85 -18.04 -5.39
C TYR A 176 27.12 -16.64 -4.86
N LYS A 177 28.40 -16.28 -4.87
CA LYS A 177 28.88 -14.89 -4.80
C LYS A 177 29.83 -14.64 -5.95
N ARG A 178 29.51 -13.66 -6.79
CA ARG A 178 30.36 -13.32 -7.94
C ARG A 178 31.44 -12.32 -7.52
N THR A 179 32.66 -12.55 -8.00
CA THR A 179 33.82 -11.70 -7.76
C THR A 179 34.46 -11.33 -9.09
N LYS A 180 35.39 -10.36 -9.09
CA LYS A 180 36.20 -10.03 -10.28
C LYS A 180 36.95 -11.25 -10.87
N ARG A 181 37.17 -12.29 -10.07
CA ARG A 181 37.92 -13.51 -10.46
C ARG A 181 37.01 -14.69 -10.83
N GLY A 182 35.68 -14.49 -10.88
CA GLY A 182 34.70 -15.53 -11.15
C GLY A 182 33.70 -15.73 -10.02
N GLU A 183 32.85 -16.75 -10.17
CA GLU A 183 31.83 -17.14 -9.20
C GLU A 183 32.39 -18.05 -8.13
N LYS A 184 32.03 -17.78 -6.87
CA LYS A 184 32.32 -18.64 -5.74
C LYS A 184 31.01 -19.29 -5.27
N PRO A 185 30.94 -20.62 -5.14
CA PRO A 185 29.79 -21.29 -4.55
C PRO A 185 29.51 -20.77 -3.13
N MET A 186 28.24 -20.61 -2.81
CA MET A 186 27.72 -20.20 -1.50
C MET A 186 26.50 -21.07 -1.16
N PRO A 187 26.01 -21.06 0.10
CA PRO A 187 24.71 -21.62 0.42
C PRO A 187 23.61 -21.06 -0.49
N ASN A 188 22.49 -21.78 -0.58
CA ASN A 188 21.38 -21.41 -1.43
C ASN A 188 20.07 -21.50 -0.65
N ASP A 189 19.48 -20.35 -0.36
CA ASP A 189 18.20 -20.26 0.35
C ASP A 189 17.02 -20.20 -0.63
N LEU A 190 17.29 -20.13 -1.94
CA LEU A 190 16.25 -20.13 -2.99
C LEU A 190 15.73 -21.54 -3.26
N TYR A 191 16.62 -22.51 -3.48
CA TYR A 191 16.27 -23.88 -3.87
C TYR A 191 17.32 -24.91 -3.44
N ARG A 192 16.90 -26.17 -3.32
CA ARG A 192 17.75 -27.32 -2.99
C ARG A 192 18.09 -28.10 -4.25
N LEU A 193 19.26 -28.76 -4.25
CA LEU A 193 19.74 -29.59 -5.36
C LEU A 193 19.94 -31.04 -4.92
N SER A 194 19.61 -31.99 -5.80
CA SER A 194 19.92 -33.41 -5.63
C SER A 194 21.41 -33.66 -5.85
N ALA A 195 21.86 -34.88 -5.57
CA ALA A 195 23.23 -35.31 -5.87
C ALA A 195 23.57 -35.20 -7.36
N ASP A 196 22.57 -35.31 -8.24
CA ASP A 196 22.70 -35.20 -9.69
C ASP A 196 22.62 -33.74 -10.19
N GLY A 197 22.47 -32.77 -9.28
CA GLY A 197 22.37 -31.35 -9.62
C GLY A 197 20.98 -30.92 -10.10
N GLU A 198 19.94 -31.73 -9.86
CA GLU A 198 18.56 -31.40 -10.20
C GLU A 198 17.89 -30.62 -9.05
N VAL A 199 16.98 -29.69 -9.38
CA VAL A 199 16.24 -28.95 -8.35
C VAL A 199 15.26 -29.88 -7.64
N MET A 200 15.44 -30.05 -6.33
CA MET A 200 14.55 -30.86 -5.51
C MET A 200 13.24 -30.12 -5.23
N VAL A 201 12.12 -30.75 -5.55
CA VAL A 201 10.78 -30.21 -5.32
C VAL A 201 9.79 -31.33 -4.97
N ASN A 202 8.78 -31.02 -4.16
CA ASN A 202 7.69 -31.94 -3.78
C ASN A 202 8.13 -33.20 -3.02
N ASP A 203 9.25 -33.16 -2.31
CA ASP A 203 9.77 -34.23 -1.45
C ASP A 203 9.24 -34.17 0.00
N GLY A 204 8.36 -33.21 0.30
CA GLY A 204 7.79 -32.99 1.63
C GLY A 204 8.63 -32.12 2.56
N VAL A 205 9.82 -31.70 2.14
CA VAL A 205 10.70 -30.81 2.90
C VAL A 205 10.34 -29.34 2.63
N LYS A 206 10.44 -28.50 3.66
CA LYS A 206 10.18 -27.06 3.58
C LYS A 206 11.31 -26.27 4.22
N GLU A 207 12.34 -25.99 3.44
CA GLU A 207 13.54 -25.29 3.93
C GLU A 207 13.83 -24.02 3.13
N THR A 208 13.67 -24.04 1.81
CA THR A 208 14.04 -22.91 0.94
C THR A 208 12.84 -22.12 0.45
N ALA A 209 13.08 -20.91 -0.06
CA ALA A 209 12.03 -20.04 -0.58
C ALA A 209 11.16 -20.74 -1.64
N LEU A 210 11.75 -21.56 -2.52
CA LEU A 210 11.01 -22.34 -3.52
C LEU A 210 10.05 -23.35 -2.89
N ASP A 211 10.44 -24.06 -1.83
CA ASP A 211 9.58 -25.05 -1.16
C ASP A 211 8.30 -24.41 -0.62
N PHE A 212 8.43 -23.23 0.01
CA PHE A 212 7.29 -22.46 0.50
C PHE A 212 6.49 -21.82 -0.63
N LEU A 213 7.16 -21.25 -1.64
CA LEU A 213 6.52 -20.60 -2.79
C LEU A 213 5.63 -21.57 -3.57
N ARG A 214 6.02 -22.85 -3.68
CA ARG A 214 5.20 -23.90 -4.32
C ARG A 214 3.89 -24.18 -3.59
N GLY A 215 3.79 -23.80 -2.32
CA GLY A 215 2.54 -23.85 -1.55
C GLY A 215 1.58 -22.69 -1.84
N VAL A 216 2.02 -21.66 -2.58
CA VAL A 216 1.17 -20.51 -2.94
C VAL A 216 0.13 -20.96 -3.95
N LYS A 217 -1.14 -20.68 -3.65
CA LYS A 217 -2.27 -21.00 -4.52
C LYS A 217 -2.43 -19.98 -5.64
N TRP A 218 -2.42 -20.49 -6.86
CA TRP A 218 -2.74 -19.76 -8.08
C TRP A 218 -4.17 -20.09 -8.48
N ASP A 219 -4.95 -19.08 -8.85
CA ASP A 219 -6.36 -19.26 -9.22
C ASP A 219 -6.52 -19.68 -10.69
#